data_AF-A0A7G5Z2N5-F1
#
_entry.id   AF-A0A7G5Z2N5-F1
#
_cell.length_a   1.000
_cell.length_b   1.000
_cell.length_c   1.000
_cell.angle_alpha   90.00
_cell.angle_beta   90.00
_cell.angle_gamma   90.00
#
_symmetry.space_group_name_H-M   'P 1'
#
loop_
_entity.id
_entity.type
_entity.pdbx_description
1 polymer ?
#
loop_
_entity_poly.entity_id
_entity_poly.type
_entity_poly.pdbx_seq_one_letter_code
_entity_poly.pdbx_strand_id
1 'polypeptide(L)'
;MADHFADRLNFGLKALSMSRGRLASELGVDKSLVGRWASGSVRPSAYNLERLTHFLAKKRPGLTLLDWERDMVDFAALFGEEITEPGAEVPSTTLSGQLLDLVRNSIDSRAEAYEGFWRTTHASVFEPGRFCQQHGIIRQEGSGGLRFELGADDIRYGGSMFPVEGQVFAIASDSVRHVPSFLILNVVAMPRIALLDGLLIAASSSLRIPSAYSIIFERIGDLSGNREADDAHVATLMAQPEFVDDDCVPAIVRDHLLRDFGPKAAEQGGEMMLSSPLTPRLAQIISLMSRPA
;
A
#
# COMPACT_ATOMS: atom_id res chain seq x y z
N MET A 1 -25.66 12.19 -13.26
CA MET A 1 -24.64 12.15 -14.32
C MET A 1 -23.71 13.32 -14.09
N ALA A 2 -22.47 13.05 -13.67
CA ALA A 2 -21.49 14.10 -13.46
C ALA A 2 -21.09 14.71 -14.81
N ASP A 3 -20.96 16.02 -14.83
CA ASP A 3 -20.61 16.78 -16.01
C ASP A 3 -19.10 16.70 -16.29
N HIS A 4 -18.70 15.87 -17.25
CA HIS A 4 -17.30 15.62 -17.61
C HIS A 4 -16.70 16.61 -18.62
N PHE A 5 -17.35 17.77 -18.86
CA PHE A 5 -16.84 18.76 -19.81
C PHE A 5 -15.43 19.28 -19.44
N ALA A 6 -15.20 19.55 -18.16
CA ALA A 6 -13.92 20.06 -17.67
C ALA A 6 -12.77 19.08 -17.92
N ASP A 7 -13.04 17.78 -17.76
CA ASP A 7 -12.07 16.72 -17.99
C ASP A 7 -11.69 16.65 -19.47
N ARG A 8 -12.67 16.67 -20.38
CA ARG A 8 -12.46 16.67 -21.83
C ARG A 8 -11.69 17.92 -22.28
N LEU A 9 -12.01 19.08 -21.71
CA LEU A 9 -11.31 20.33 -22.01
C LEU A 9 -9.84 20.26 -21.58
N ASN A 10 -9.56 19.75 -20.38
CA ASN A 10 -8.19 19.57 -19.91
C ASN A 10 -7.43 18.54 -20.76
N PHE A 11 -8.07 17.45 -21.16
CA PHE A 11 -7.48 16.45 -22.04
C PHE A 11 -7.12 17.05 -23.40
N GLY A 12 -8.07 17.69 -24.08
CA GLY A 12 -7.85 18.30 -25.40
C GLY A 12 -6.76 19.38 -25.36
N LEU A 13 -6.67 20.16 -24.27
CA LEU A 13 -5.58 21.11 -24.07
C LEU A 13 -4.21 20.45 -23.93
N LYS A 14 -4.11 19.35 -23.18
CA LYS A 14 -2.87 18.57 -23.04
C LYS A 14 -2.45 17.94 -24.35
N ALA A 15 -3.37 17.27 -25.05
CA ALA A 15 -3.12 16.63 -26.35
C ALA A 15 -2.61 17.64 -27.40
N LEU A 16 -3.10 18.88 -27.35
CA LEU A 16 -2.68 19.96 -28.24
C LEU A 16 -1.48 20.77 -27.71
N SER A 17 -0.85 20.35 -26.61
CA SER A 17 0.25 21.07 -25.94
C SER A 17 -0.07 22.55 -25.70
N MET A 18 -1.28 22.82 -25.20
CA MET A 18 -1.83 24.17 -25.04
C MET A 18 -2.14 24.49 -23.58
N SER A 19 -1.64 25.63 -23.09
CA SER A 19 -1.96 26.11 -21.75
C SER A 19 -3.32 26.81 -21.70
N ARG A 20 -3.96 26.82 -20.52
CA ARG A 20 -5.21 27.57 -20.26
C ARG A 20 -5.05 29.07 -20.54
N GLY A 21 -3.86 29.62 -20.26
CA GLY A 21 -3.55 31.03 -20.56
C GLY A 21 -3.48 31.31 -22.05
N ARG A 22 -2.91 30.39 -22.83
CA ARG A 22 -2.90 30.48 -24.29
C ARG A 22 -4.32 30.36 -24.86
N LEU A 23 -5.13 29.43 -24.36
CA LEU A 23 -6.54 29.31 -24.76
C LEU A 23 -7.34 30.60 -24.48
N ALA A 24 -7.17 31.19 -23.29
CA ALA A 24 -7.84 32.43 -22.91
C ALA A 24 -7.51 33.59 -23.86
N SER A 25 -6.22 33.74 -24.20
CA SER A 25 -5.76 34.75 -25.17
C SER A 25 -6.36 34.55 -26.56
N GLU A 26 -6.41 33.31 -27.04
CA GLU A 26 -6.89 32.98 -28.39
C GLU A 26 -8.41 33.11 -28.54
N LEU A 27 -9.16 32.84 -27.46
CA LEU A 27 -10.61 33.04 -27.43
C LEU A 27 -11.01 34.49 -27.09
N GLY A 28 -10.06 35.34 -26.69
CA GLY A 28 -10.33 36.70 -26.26
C GLY A 28 -11.20 36.75 -25.00
N VAL A 29 -10.96 35.85 -24.05
CA VAL A 29 -11.69 35.76 -22.78
C VAL A 29 -10.73 35.84 -21.60
N ASP A 30 -11.26 36.11 -20.40
CA ASP A 30 -10.44 36.20 -19.20
C ASP A 30 -9.84 34.84 -18.78
N LYS A 31 -8.59 34.85 -18.31
CA LYS A 31 -7.88 33.65 -17.85
C LYS A 31 -8.60 32.94 -16.70
N SER A 32 -9.23 33.68 -15.79
CA SER A 32 -10.03 33.13 -14.70
C SER A 32 -11.32 32.45 -15.20
N LEU A 33 -11.88 32.89 -16.34
CA LEU A 33 -13.05 32.25 -16.94
C LEU A 33 -12.69 30.88 -17.52
N VAL A 34 -11.57 30.78 -18.25
CA VAL A 34 -11.03 29.49 -18.72
C VAL A 34 -10.62 28.60 -17.55
N GLY A 35 -10.06 29.19 -16.48
CA GLY A 35 -9.76 28.48 -15.25
C GLY A 35 -10.99 27.83 -14.62
N ARG A 36 -12.14 28.53 -14.62
CA ARG A 36 -13.41 28.01 -14.11
C ARG A 36 -14.02 26.92 -15.00
N TRP A 37 -13.89 27.04 -16.33
CA TRP A 37 -14.28 25.99 -17.27
C TRP A 37 -13.46 24.71 -17.05
N ALA A 38 -12.14 24.86 -16.91
CA ALA A 38 -11.23 23.75 -16.71
C ALA A 38 -11.30 23.12 -15.30
N SER A 39 -11.90 23.81 -14.32
CA SER A 39 -12.15 23.27 -12.99
C SER A 39 -13.56 22.67 -12.83
N GLY A 40 -14.40 22.76 -13.87
CA GLY A 40 -15.81 22.35 -13.80
C GLY A 40 -16.70 23.25 -12.94
N SER A 41 -16.19 24.39 -12.47
CA SER A 41 -16.98 25.31 -11.62
C SER A 41 -18.04 26.09 -12.40
N VAL A 42 -17.84 26.28 -13.71
CA VAL A 42 -18.79 26.95 -14.61
C VAL A 42 -18.73 26.27 -15.98
N ARG A 43 -19.88 25.98 -16.60
CA ARG A 43 -19.93 25.59 -18.02
C ARG A 43 -19.82 26.80 -18.95
N PRO A 44 -19.14 26.68 -20.10
CA PRO A 44 -19.23 27.71 -21.13
C PRO A 44 -20.68 27.88 -21.60
N SER A 45 -21.07 29.11 -21.89
CA SER A 45 -22.32 29.38 -22.63
C SER A 45 -22.26 28.74 -24.02
N ALA A 46 -23.42 28.52 -24.66
CA ALA A 46 -23.50 27.97 -26.02
C ALA A 46 -22.57 28.72 -27.01
N TYR A 47 -22.61 30.06 -26.97
CA TYR A 47 -21.72 30.92 -27.75
C TYR A 47 -20.22 30.66 -27.50
N ASN A 48 -19.81 30.50 -26.24
CA ASN A 48 -18.41 30.24 -25.91
C ASN A 48 -17.99 28.81 -26.24
N LEU A 49 -18.90 27.85 -26.10
CA LEU A 49 -18.67 26.45 -26.47
C LEU A 49 -18.48 26.30 -27.98
N GLU A 50 -19.29 27.00 -28.78
CA GLU A 50 -19.14 27.05 -30.24
C GLU A 50 -17.79 27.64 -30.65
N ARG A 51 -17.41 28.80 -30.08
CA ARG A 51 -16.11 29.43 -30.37
C ARG A 51 -14.93 28.57 -29.96
N LEU A 52 -15.00 27.94 -28.79
CA LEU A 52 -14.01 26.98 -28.31
C LEU A 52 -13.87 25.81 -29.29
N THR A 53 -14.98 25.20 -29.68
CA THR A 53 -15.01 24.05 -30.59
C THR A 53 -14.40 24.40 -31.94
N HIS A 54 -14.82 25.53 -32.53
CA HIS A 54 -14.29 25.97 -33.82
C HIS A 54 -12.78 26.29 -33.74
N PHE A 55 -12.33 26.87 -32.63
CA PHE A 55 -10.90 27.12 -32.42
C PHE A 55 -10.09 25.82 -32.31
N LEU A 56 -10.55 24.84 -31.52
CA LEU A 56 -9.88 23.55 -31.39
C LEU A 56 -9.94 22.75 -32.69
N ALA A 57 -11.02 22.86 -33.47
CA ALA A 57 -11.17 22.21 -34.77
C ALA A 57 -10.13 22.67 -35.80
N LYS A 58 -9.58 23.89 -35.66
CA LYS A 58 -8.43 24.36 -36.50
C LYS A 58 -7.15 23.57 -36.23
N LYS A 59 -7.02 22.99 -35.03
CA LYS A 59 -5.84 22.22 -34.61
C LYS A 59 -6.09 20.72 -34.68
N ARG A 60 -7.34 20.30 -34.48
CA ARG A 60 -7.81 18.93 -34.71
C ARG A 60 -9.00 18.94 -35.68
N PRO A 61 -8.75 18.79 -36.99
CA PRO A 61 -9.82 18.72 -37.98
C PRO A 61 -10.83 17.62 -37.64
N GLY A 62 -12.11 17.92 -37.75
CA GLY A 62 -13.20 16.97 -37.47
C GLY A 62 -13.81 17.08 -36.07
N LEU A 63 -13.28 17.91 -35.18
CA LEU A 63 -13.90 18.19 -33.88
C LEU A 63 -15.19 19.04 -34.05
N THR A 64 -16.28 18.59 -33.45
CA THR A 64 -17.63 19.15 -33.50
C THR A 64 -18.22 19.35 -32.10
N LEU A 65 -19.38 19.99 -32.01
CA LEU A 65 -20.05 20.21 -30.72
C LEU A 65 -20.49 18.92 -30.04
N LEU A 66 -20.88 17.89 -30.81
CA LEU A 66 -21.33 16.60 -30.29
C LEU A 66 -20.21 15.82 -29.60
N ASP A 67 -18.96 16.10 -29.93
CA ASP A 67 -17.82 15.42 -29.32
C ASP A 67 -17.69 15.73 -27.83
N TRP A 68 -18.22 16.87 -27.37
CA TRP A 68 -18.28 17.20 -25.95
C TRP A 68 -19.26 16.35 -25.14
N GLU A 69 -20.09 15.52 -25.79
CA GLU A 69 -21.06 14.64 -25.15
C GLU A 69 -20.59 13.18 -25.07
N ARG A 70 -19.55 12.81 -25.83
CA ARG A 70 -18.93 11.47 -25.84
C ARG A 70 -18.38 11.09 -24.48
N ASP A 71 -18.25 9.80 -24.17
CA ASP A 71 -17.44 9.42 -23.01
C ASP A 71 -15.95 9.81 -23.18
N MET A 72 -15.17 9.69 -22.10
CA MET A 72 -13.77 10.14 -22.11
C MET A 72 -12.89 9.33 -23.08
N VAL A 73 -13.17 8.03 -23.21
CA VAL A 73 -12.38 7.11 -24.03
C VAL A 73 -12.59 7.45 -25.51
N ASP A 74 -13.85 7.59 -25.91
CA ASP A 74 -14.24 8.01 -27.26
C ASP A 74 -13.75 9.40 -27.60
N PHE A 75 -13.74 10.32 -26.63
CA PHE A 75 -13.21 11.67 -26.84
C PHE A 75 -11.70 11.67 -27.04
N ALA A 76 -10.95 10.82 -26.33
CA ALA A 76 -9.50 10.75 -26.46
C ALA A 76 -9.03 10.08 -27.75
N ALA A 77 -9.77 9.09 -28.24
CA ALA A 77 -9.56 8.50 -29.56
C ALA A 77 -9.60 9.57 -30.67
N LEU A 78 -10.40 10.64 -30.50
CA LEU A 78 -10.40 11.76 -31.41
C LEU A 78 -9.06 12.49 -31.49
N PHE A 79 -8.11 12.30 -30.58
CA PHE A 79 -6.78 12.92 -30.64
C PHE A 79 -5.68 11.95 -31.06
N GLY A 80 -6.02 10.70 -31.39
CA GLY A 80 -5.04 9.66 -31.75
C GLY A 80 -4.28 9.09 -30.55
N GLU A 81 -4.79 9.35 -29.34
CA GLU A 81 -4.28 8.80 -28.09
C GLU A 81 -5.19 7.62 -27.69
N GLU A 82 -4.64 6.42 -27.61
CA GLU A 82 -5.33 5.31 -26.95
C GLU A 82 -5.29 5.56 -25.45
N ILE A 83 -6.43 5.95 -24.86
CA ILE A 83 -6.64 5.70 -23.44
C ILE A 83 -6.77 4.18 -23.31
N THR A 84 -5.65 3.50 -23.12
CA THR A 84 -5.68 2.23 -22.40
C THR A 84 -6.35 2.56 -21.08
N GLU A 85 -7.49 1.94 -20.76
CA GLU A 85 -8.14 2.15 -19.46
C GLU A 85 -7.04 2.04 -18.39
N PRO A 86 -6.67 3.17 -17.72
CA PRO A 86 -5.79 3.08 -16.59
C PRO A 86 -6.65 2.38 -15.55
N GLY A 87 -6.32 1.15 -15.19
CA GLY A 87 -6.79 0.59 -13.93
C GLY A 87 -6.50 1.67 -12.89
N ALA A 88 -7.57 2.25 -12.33
CA ALA A 88 -7.58 3.57 -11.71
C ALA A 88 -6.27 3.94 -10.98
N GLU A 89 -5.36 4.62 -11.68
CA GLU A 89 -4.28 5.35 -11.02
C GLU A 89 -4.89 6.61 -10.43
N VAL A 90 -5.36 6.47 -9.20
CA VAL A 90 -5.57 7.61 -8.31
C VAL A 90 -4.21 8.32 -8.23
N PRO A 91 -4.10 9.60 -8.62
CA PRO A 91 -2.85 10.34 -8.44
C PRO A 91 -2.45 10.27 -6.97
N SER A 92 -1.24 9.76 -6.69
CA SER A 92 -0.71 9.60 -5.33
C SER A 92 -0.72 10.95 -4.62
N THR A 93 -1.61 11.14 -3.65
CA THR A 93 -1.67 12.37 -2.86
C THR A 93 -0.74 12.38 -1.65
N THR A 94 0.10 11.36 -1.43
CA THR A 94 1.08 11.32 -0.32
C THR A 94 2.21 10.30 -0.61
N LEU A 95 3.45 10.62 -0.20
CA LEU A 95 4.78 10.18 -0.69
C LEU A 95 5.16 10.79 -2.06
N SER A 96 6.34 11.42 -2.15
CA SER A 96 6.81 11.97 -3.43
C SER A 96 6.94 10.84 -4.45
N GLY A 97 6.53 11.06 -5.71
CA GLY A 97 6.72 10.07 -6.77
C GLY A 97 8.18 9.59 -6.84
N GLN A 98 9.13 10.47 -6.55
CA GLN A 98 10.55 10.16 -6.41
C GLN A 98 10.85 9.10 -5.32
N LEU A 99 10.19 9.15 -4.17
CA LEU A 99 10.36 8.15 -3.12
C LEU A 99 9.75 6.81 -3.55
N LEU A 100 8.61 6.81 -4.23
CA LEU A 100 8.03 5.58 -4.77
C LEU A 100 8.91 4.97 -5.87
N ASP A 101 9.48 5.80 -6.74
CA ASP A 101 10.40 5.34 -7.79
C ASP A 101 11.71 4.81 -7.20
N LEU A 102 12.26 5.47 -6.17
CA LEU A 102 13.42 4.96 -5.43
C LEU A 102 13.11 3.62 -4.78
N VAL A 103 11.99 3.51 -4.05
CA VAL A 103 11.58 2.26 -3.42
C VAL A 103 11.42 1.17 -4.49
N ARG A 104 10.71 1.44 -5.59
CA ARG A 104 10.53 0.48 -6.70
C ARG A 104 11.85 0.01 -7.32
N ASN A 105 12.80 0.92 -7.53
CA ASN A 105 14.11 0.59 -8.08
C ASN A 105 14.99 -0.19 -7.09
N SER A 106 14.68 -0.13 -5.80
CA SER A 106 15.39 -0.83 -4.73
C SER A 106 14.69 -2.12 -4.28
N ILE A 107 13.51 -2.44 -4.82
CA ILE A 107 12.80 -3.69 -4.52
C ILE A 107 13.68 -4.86 -4.95
N ASP A 108 13.89 -5.81 -4.03
CA ASP A 108 14.58 -7.05 -4.36
C ASP A 108 13.81 -7.79 -5.47
N SER A 109 14.55 -8.19 -6.50
CA SER A 109 14.07 -9.01 -7.61
C SER A 109 13.39 -10.32 -7.18
N ARG A 110 13.61 -10.78 -5.93
CA ARG A 110 13.09 -12.04 -5.37
C ARG A 110 11.79 -11.86 -4.55
N ALA A 111 10.87 -11.03 -5.03
CA ALA A 111 9.59 -10.81 -4.36
C ALA A 111 8.81 -12.12 -4.17
N GLU A 112 8.94 -13.08 -5.08
CA GLU A 112 8.32 -14.40 -5.01
C GLU A 112 8.73 -15.20 -3.76
N ALA A 113 9.91 -14.93 -3.19
CA ALA A 113 10.40 -15.65 -2.00
C ALA A 113 9.59 -15.34 -0.73
N TYR A 114 8.79 -14.26 -0.74
CA TYR A 114 7.95 -13.83 0.37
C TYR A 114 6.51 -14.36 0.27
N GLU A 115 6.10 -14.90 -0.87
CA GLU A 115 4.73 -15.36 -1.07
C GLU A 115 4.39 -16.56 -0.19
N GLY A 116 3.23 -16.51 0.46
CA GLY A 116 2.77 -17.61 1.31
C GLY A 116 1.72 -17.18 2.33
N PHE A 117 1.33 -18.15 3.14
CA PHE A 117 0.52 -17.95 4.34
C PHE A 117 1.44 -17.74 5.53
N TRP A 118 1.09 -16.77 6.36
CA TRP A 118 1.92 -16.30 7.46
C TRP A 118 1.14 -16.26 8.77
N ARG A 119 1.83 -16.55 9.86
CA ARG A 119 1.40 -16.31 11.24
C ARG A 119 2.29 -15.23 11.84
N THR A 120 1.72 -14.19 12.42
CA THR A 120 2.46 -13.23 13.22
C THR A 120 2.35 -13.54 14.70
N THR A 121 3.37 -13.18 15.48
CA THR A 121 3.29 -13.21 16.94
C THR A 121 3.93 -11.95 17.52
N HIS A 122 3.23 -11.28 18.44
CA HIS A 122 3.76 -10.18 19.23
C HIS A 122 3.13 -10.12 20.62
N ALA A 123 3.74 -9.42 21.56
CA ALA A 123 3.13 -9.18 22.87
C ALA A 123 1.96 -8.19 22.75
N SER A 124 0.91 -8.43 23.54
CA SER A 124 -0.23 -7.52 23.59
C SER A 124 0.13 -6.23 24.33
N VAL A 125 -0.16 -5.09 23.70
CA VAL A 125 -0.04 -3.77 24.32
C VAL A 125 -1.28 -3.37 25.13
N PHE A 126 -2.38 -4.14 25.06
CA PHE A 126 -3.64 -3.86 25.76
C PHE A 126 -3.93 -4.83 26.92
N GLU A 127 -3.45 -6.06 26.79
CA GLU A 127 -3.61 -7.12 27.78
C GLU A 127 -2.22 -7.59 28.22
N PRO A 128 -1.62 -6.92 29.22
CA PRO A 128 -0.26 -7.24 29.68
C PRO A 128 -0.11 -8.72 30.02
N GLY A 129 0.98 -9.33 29.52
CA GLY A 129 1.29 -10.74 29.73
C GLY A 129 0.81 -11.66 28.60
N ARG A 130 -0.17 -11.25 27.81
CA ARG A 130 -0.70 -12.06 26.70
C ARG A 130 0.04 -11.82 25.39
N PHE A 131 -0.09 -12.77 24.48
CA PHE A 131 0.40 -12.68 23.11
C PHE A 131 -0.75 -12.62 22.11
N CYS A 132 -0.54 -11.87 21.04
CA CYS A 132 -1.42 -11.80 19.89
C CYS A 132 -0.82 -12.64 18.77
N GLN A 133 -1.66 -13.47 18.13
CA GLN A 133 -1.37 -14.15 16.89
C GLN A 133 -2.39 -13.77 15.83
N GLN A 134 -1.88 -13.33 14.68
CA GLN A 134 -2.70 -13.02 13.53
C GLN A 134 -2.23 -13.89 12.38
N HIS A 135 -3.15 -14.25 11.49
CA HIS A 135 -2.84 -15.07 10.34
C HIS A 135 -3.11 -14.29 9.08
N GLY A 136 -2.43 -14.64 8.01
CA GLY A 136 -2.62 -13.92 6.78
C GLY A 136 -1.81 -14.42 5.62
N ILE A 137 -1.66 -13.53 4.65
CA ILE A 137 -1.11 -13.84 3.35
C ILE A 137 -0.23 -12.70 2.87
N ILE A 138 0.89 -13.05 2.25
CA ILE A 138 1.73 -12.12 1.49
C ILE A 138 1.72 -12.58 0.04
N ARG A 139 1.48 -11.64 -0.88
CA ARG A 139 1.44 -11.87 -2.33
C ARG A 139 2.22 -10.79 -3.06
N GLN A 140 2.79 -11.17 -4.20
CA GLN A 140 3.35 -10.23 -5.13
C GLN A 140 2.25 -9.51 -5.91
N GLU A 141 2.38 -8.20 -6.08
CA GLU A 141 1.59 -7.42 -7.02
C GLU A 141 2.36 -7.19 -8.33
N GLY A 142 1.63 -6.91 -9.42
CA GLY A 142 2.19 -6.84 -10.78
C GLY A 142 3.31 -5.79 -11.02
N SER A 143 3.59 -4.93 -10.03
CA SER A 143 4.67 -3.93 -10.07
C SER A 143 5.94 -4.33 -9.29
N GLY A 144 6.00 -5.57 -8.76
CA GLY A 144 7.12 -6.06 -7.95
C GLY A 144 6.99 -5.78 -6.44
N GLY A 145 6.07 -4.89 -6.04
CA GLY A 145 5.71 -4.70 -4.64
C GLY A 145 5.01 -5.91 -4.05
N LEU A 146 5.06 -6.03 -2.72
CA LEU A 146 4.32 -7.04 -1.98
C LEU A 146 3.07 -6.41 -1.37
N ARG A 147 1.96 -7.13 -1.41
CA ARG A 147 0.77 -6.83 -0.63
C ARG A 147 0.61 -7.88 0.44
N PHE A 148 0.23 -7.43 1.63
CA PHE A 148 -0.08 -8.33 2.71
C PHE A 148 -1.44 -8.01 3.32
N GLU A 149 -2.04 -9.05 3.85
CA GLU A 149 -3.24 -8.97 4.67
C GLU A 149 -3.03 -9.89 5.87
N LEU A 150 -3.30 -9.39 7.07
CA LEU A 150 -3.28 -10.13 8.33
C LEU A 150 -4.62 -9.95 9.01
N GLY A 151 -5.03 -10.93 9.79
CA GLY A 151 -6.27 -10.85 10.54
C GLY A 151 -6.38 -11.89 11.62
N ALA A 152 -7.31 -11.61 12.49
CA ALA A 152 -7.87 -12.53 13.47
C ALA A 152 -9.38 -12.26 13.53
N ASP A 153 -10.09 -12.92 14.43
CA ASP A 153 -11.54 -12.72 14.57
C ASP A 153 -11.90 -11.23 14.67
N ASP A 154 -12.87 -10.79 13.87
CA ASP A 154 -13.35 -9.41 13.73
C ASP A 154 -12.31 -8.30 13.41
N ILE A 155 -11.07 -8.65 13.04
CA ILE A 155 -10.05 -7.65 12.71
C ILE A 155 -9.24 -8.00 11.47
N ARG A 156 -9.01 -6.99 10.62
CA ARG A 156 -8.15 -7.09 9.44
C ARG A 156 -7.17 -5.92 9.40
N TYR A 157 -5.94 -6.24 9.02
CA TYR A 157 -4.85 -5.32 8.73
C TYR A 157 -4.40 -5.59 7.30
N GLY A 158 -4.22 -4.53 6.52
CA GLY A 158 -3.76 -4.69 5.14
C GLY A 158 -2.88 -3.54 4.72
N GLY A 159 -1.96 -3.83 3.81
CA GLY A 159 -1.02 -2.82 3.35
C GLY A 159 0.00 -3.31 2.33
N SER A 160 1.01 -2.47 2.12
CA SER A 160 2.09 -2.70 1.18
C SER A 160 3.39 -3.00 1.92
N MET A 161 4.19 -3.90 1.34
CA MET A 161 5.49 -4.32 1.80
C MET A 161 6.52 -4.09 0.68
N PHE A 162 7.70 -3.61 1.08
CA PHE A 162 8.79 -3.23 0.18
C PHE A 162 10.08 -3.90 0.67
N PRO A 163 10.49 -5.03 0.06
CA PRO A 163 11.76 -5.67 0.38
C PRO A 163 12.91 -4.86 -0.23
N VAL A 164 13.75 -4.24 0.59
CA VAL A 164 14.85 -3.37 0.18
C VAL A 164 16.11 -3.73 0.98
N GLU A 165 17.21 -4.03 0.29
CA GLU A 165 18.54 -4.30 0.88
C GLU A 165 18.56 -5.30 2.06
N GLY A 166 17.76 -6.38 1.99
CA GLY A 166 17.71 -7.42 3.03
C GLY A 166 16.81 -7.09 4.23
N GLN A 167 16.04 -6.00 4.13
CA GLN A 167 14.97 -5.65 5.07
C GLN A 167 13.63 -5.56 4.33
N VAL A 168 12.52 -5.61 5.06
CA VAL A 168 11.18 -5.32 4.54
C VAL A 168 10.59 -4.15 5.29
N PHE A 169 10.21 -3.12 4.54
CA PHE A 169 9.48 -1.97 5.06
C PHE A 169 8.01 -2.16 4.75
N ALA A 170 7.13 -2.01 5.74
CA ALA A 170 5.69 -2.16 5.54
C ALA A 170 4.91 -0.99 6.11
N ILE A 171 3.84 -0.63 5.41
CA ILE A 171 2.83 0.32 5.89
C ILE A 171 1.51 -0.43 5.84
N ALA A 172 0.84 -0.54 6.99
CA ALA A 172 -0.47 -1.15 7.12
C ALA A 172 -1.48 -0.16 7.69
N SER A 173 -2.75 -0.48 7.50
CA SER A 173 -3.86 0.13 8.22
C SER A 173 -4.82 -0.95 8.66
N ASP A 174 -5.45 -0.74 9.82
CA ASP A 174 -6.53 -1.61 10.27
C ASP A 174 -7.86 -1.22 9.60
N SER A 175 -8.74 -2.21 9.45
CA SER A 175 -10.04 -2.08 8.78
C SER A 175 -11.10 -1.35 9.61
N VAL A 176 -10.89 -1.15 10.92
CA VAL A 176 -11.91 -0.63 11.85
C VAL A 176 -11.70 0.84 12.16
N ARG A 177 -10.45 1.23 12.44
CA ARG A 177 -10.03 2.56 12.91
C ARG A 177 -9.20 3.30 11.85
N HIS A 178 -8.74 2.60 10.82
CA HIS A 178 -7.91 3.16 9.74
C HIS A 178 -6.68 3.90 10.25
N VAL A 179 -6.07 3.40 11.33
CA VAL A 179 -4.85 3.98 11.90
C VAL A 179 -3.64 3.34 11.22
N PRO A 180 -2.67 4.14 10.73
CA PRO A 180 -1.48 3.59 10.11
C PRO A 180 -0.58 2.90 11.15
N SER A 181 -0.02 1.77 10.75
CA SER A 181 1.03 1.05 11.45
C SER A 181 2.22 0.85 10.54
N PHE A 182 3.42 0.92 11.10
CA PHE A 182 4.67 0.84 10.36
C PHE A 182 5.47 -0.36 10.84
N LEU A 183 6.03 -1.12 9.90
CA LEU A 183 6.90 -2.25 10.20
C LEU A 183 8.24 -2.11 9.50
N ILE A 184 9.30 -2.48 10.21
CA ILE A 184 10.61 -2.73 9.63
C ILE A 184 11.02 -4.13 10.08
N LEU A 185 11.20 -5.03 9.11
CA LEU A 185 11.47 -6.43 9.35
C LEU A 185 12.83 -6.80 8.75
N ASN A 186 13.61 -7.56 9.49
CA ASN A 186 14.78 -8.25 8.98
C ASN A 186 14.34 -9.51 8.23
N VAL A 187 15.16 -9.90 7.27
CA VAL A 187 14.95 -11.09 6.45
C VAL A 187 16.10 -12.04 6.68
N VAL A 188 15.79 -13.30 7.00
CA VAL A 188 16.79 -14.37 6.94
C VAL A 188 16.82 -14.90 5.52
N ALA A 189 17.84 -14.48 4.76
CA ALA A 189 17.98 -14.79 3.34
C ALA A 189 18.07 -16.31 3.10
N MET A 190 17.03 -16.87 2.50
CA MET A 190 16.87 -18.27 2.11
C MET A 190 16.19 -18.31 0.73
N PRO A 191 16.26 -19.43 -0.02
CA PRO A 191 15.57 -19.56 -1.31
C PRO A 191 14.05 -19.33 -1.22
N ARG A 192 13.47 -19.57 -0.03
CA ARG A 192 12.14 -19.12 0.38
C ARG A 192 12.27 -18.53 1.77
N ILE A 193 11.62 -17.40 2.02
CA ILE A 193 11.68 -16.78 3.33
C ILE A 193 10.72 -17.52 4.27
N ALA A 194 11.27 -18.05 5.37
CA ALA A 194 10.48 -18.80 6.36
C ALA A 194 10.16 -17.97 7.61
N LEU A 195 10.99 -16.97 7.92
CA LEU A 195 10.87 -16.14 9.12
C LEU A 195 11.24 -14.70 8.78
N LEU A 196 10.43 -13.76 9.27
CA LEU A 196 10.76 -12.35 9.39
C LEU A 196 10.70 -11.96 10.86
N ASP A 197 11.59 -11.10 11.32
CA ASP A 197 11.56 -10.52 12.67
C ASP A 197 11.81 -9.03 12.61
N GLY A 198 11.17 -8.25 13.47
CA GLY A 198 11.40 -6.82 13.44
C GLY A 198 10.59 -6.04 14.43
N LEU A 199 10.32 -4.78 14.08
CA LEU A 199 9.63 -3.83 14.93
C LEU A 199 8.32 -3.40 14.26
N LEU A 200 7.26 -3.32 15.07
CA LEU A 200 5.97 -2.74 14.73
C LEU A 200 5.79 -1.47 15.57
N ILE A 201 5.44 -0.38 14.90
CA ILE A 201 5.08 0.89 15.51
C ILE A 201 3.62 1.19 15.16
N ALA A 202 2.79 1.33 16.18
CA ALA A 202 1.36 1.59 16.01
C ALA A 202 0.79 2.44 17.16
N ALA A 203 -0.30 3.16 16.89
CA ALA A 203 -1.10 3.86 17.89
C ALA A 203 -2.41 3.10 18.15
N SER A 204 -2.30 1.80 18.39
CA SER A 204 -3.44 0.86 18.34
C SER A 204 -4.31 0.86 19.61
N SER A 205 -3.91 1.55 20.69
CA SER A 205 -4.72 1.61 21.92
C SER A 205 -5.96 2.50 21.80
N SER A 206 -6.97 2.25 22.61
CA SER A 206 -8.15 3.14 22.75
C SER A 206 -7.74 4.57 23.13
N LEU A 207 -6.63 4.71 23.86
CA LEU A 207 -6.00 5.97 24.24
C LEU A 207 -5.05 6.53 23.17
N ARG A 208 -4.87 5.83 22.04
CA ARG A 208 -3.99 6.18 20.91
C ARG A 208 -2.54 6.45 21.33
N ILE A 209 -2.07 5.69 22.32
CA ILE A 209 -0.69 5.77 22.80
C ILE A 209 0.21 5.14 21.74
N PRO A 210 1.15 5.90 21.15
CA PRO A 210 2.13 5.34 20.24
C PRO A 210 3.00 4.32 20.97
N SER A 211 3.09 3.12 20.41
CA SER A 211 3.84 2.01 20.98
C SER A 211 4.74 1.40 19.91
N ALA A 212 5.94 1.00 20.31
CA ALA A 212 6.88 0.26 19.48
C ALA A 212 7.23 -1.06 20.19
N TYR A 213 7.15 -2.17 19.48
CA TYR A 213 7.39 -3.50 20.04
C TYR A 213 7.86 -4.48 18.97
N SER A 214 8.46 -5.59 19.41
CA SER A 214 8.92 -6.65 18.51
C SER A 214 7.77 -7.48 17.95
N ILE A 215 7.94 -7.95 16.73
CA ILE A 215 7.00 -8.84 16.03
C ILE A 215 7.79 -9.86 15.22
N ILE A 216 7.26 -11.08 15.12
CA ILE A 216 7.77 -12.10 14.19
C ILE A 216 6.68 -12.50 13.19
N PHE A 217 7.09 -12.93 12.00
CA PHE A 217 6.25 -13.54 10.98
C PHE A 217 6.83 -14.90 10.65
N GLU A 218 6.02 -15.94 10.80
CA GLU A 218 6.36 -17.33 10.52
C GLU A 218 5.57 -17.79 9.30
N ARG A 219 6.26 -18.29 8.27
CA ARG A 219 5.58 -18.88 7.12
C ARG A 219 5.01 -20.22 7.51
N ILE A 220 3.70 -20.37 7.36
CA ILE A 220 2.95 -21.58 7.74
C ILE A 220 2.45 -22.38 6.54
N GLY A 221 2.57 -21.82 5.32
CA GLY A 221 2.21 -22.53 4.10
C GLY A 221 2.57 -21.77 2.83
N ASP A 222 2.55 -22.49 1.71
CA ASP A 222 2.82 -21.97 0.38
C ASP A 222 1.49 -21.70 -0.33
N LEU A 223 1.47 -20.70 -1.22
CA LEU A 223 0.32 -20.44 -2.07
C LEU A 223 0.13 -21.59 -3.06
N SER A 224 -1.12 -21.96 -3.32
CA SER A 224 -1.44 -23.05 -4.27
C SER A 224 -1.30 -22.61 -5.73
N GLY A 225 -1.29 -21.30 -5.99
CA GLY A 225 -1.39 -20.71 -7.32
C GLY A 225 -2.84 -20.56 -7.80
N ASN A 226 -3.83 -21.06 -7.06
CA ASN A 226 -5.24 -20.78 -7.27
C ASN A 226 -5.69 -19.68 -6.30
N ARG A 227 -5.91 -18.48 -6.84
CA ARG A 227 -6.26 -17.29 -6.05
C ARG A 227 -7.52 -17.47 -5.20
N GLU A 228 -8.59 -18.04 -5.76
CA GLU A 228 -9.85 -18.22 -5.03
C GLU A 228 -9.69 -19.23 -3.87
N ALA A 229 -8.93 -20.30 -4.11
CA ALA A 229 -8.65 -21.29 -3.07
C ALA A 229 -7.78 -20.71 -1.96
N ASP A 230 -6.75 -19.93 -2.33
CA ASP A 230 -5.87 -19.29 -1.36
C ASP A 230 -6.61 -18.21 -0.55
N ASP A 231 -7.53 -17.46 -1.18
CA ASP A 231 -8.41 -16.47 -0.53
C ASP A 231 -9.36 -17.15 0.48
N ALA A 232 -9.96 -18.29 0.11
CA ALA A 232 -10.79 -19.07 1.02
C ALA A 232 -9.99 -19.66 2.19
N HIS A 233 -8.76 -20.12 1.92
CA HIS A 233 -7.89 -20.66 2.95
C HIS A 233 -7.47 -19.59 3.95
N VAL A 234 -6.99 -18.43 3.49
CA VAL A 234 -6.59 -17.35 4.39
C VAL A 234 -7.77 -16.80 5.19
N ALA A 235 -8.96 -16.71 4.61
CA ALA A 235 -10.16 -16.30 5.33
C ALA A 235 -10.46 -17.25 6.52
N THR A 236 -10.23 -18.55 6.34
CA THR A 236 -10.36 -19.55 7.41
C THR A 236 -9.31 -19.34 8.50
N LEU A 237 -8.06 -19.06 8.11
CA LEU A 237 -6.98 -18.80 9.06
C LEU A 237 -7.24 -17.53 9.90
N MET A 238 -7.77 -16.48 9.26
CA MET A 238 -8.10 -15.19 9.89
C MET A 238 -9.38 -15.22 10.74
N ALA A 239 -10.08 -16.34 10.84
CA ALA A 239 -11.23 -16.51 11.74
C ALA A 239 -10.82 -17.00 13.15
N GLN A 240 -9.51 -17.19 13.38
CA GLN A 240 -9.00 -17.63 14.67
C GLN A 240 -8.97 -16.47 15.68
N PRO A 241 -9.11 -16.75 16.99
CA PRO A 241 -8.96 -15.73 18.04
C PRO A 241 -7.59 -15.06 17.97
N GLU A 242 -7.55 -13.75 18.19
CA GLU A 242 -6.29 -12.99 18.18
C GLU A 242 -5.40 -13.36 19.36
N PHE A 243 -5.99 -13.50 20.54
CA PHE A 243 -5.21 -13.78 21.74
C PHE A 243 -5.02 -15.27 21.94
N VAL A 244 -3.77 -15.65 22.18
CA VAL A 244 -3.41 -17.02 22.49
C VAL A 244 -3.07 -17.18 23.97
N ASP A 245 -3.19 -18.41 24.47
CA ASP A 245 -2.72 -18.76 25.80
C ASP A 245 -1.18 -18.75 25.84
N ASP A 246 -0.61 -18.42 27.00
CA ASP A 246 0.84 -18.26 27.17
C ASP A 246 1.62 -19.53 26.82
N ASP A 247 1.02 -20.69 27.02
CA ASP A 247 1.62 -22.00 26.74
C ASP A 247 1.70 -22.31 25.25
N CYS A 248 0.91 -21.61 24.41
CA CYS A 248 0.95 -21.75 22.95
C CYS A 248 2.15 -21.04 22.31
N VAL A 249 2.79 -20.11 23.02
CA VAL A 249 3.98 -19.41 22.51
C VAL A 249 5.26 -20.06 23.08
N PRO A 250 6.16 -20.59 22.24
CA PRO A 250 7.41 -21.17 22.71
C PRO A 250 8.23 -20.17 23.55
N ALA A 251 8.87 -20.63 24.62
CA ALA A 251 9.66 -19.78 25.51
C ALA A 251 10.70 -18.93 24.76
N ILE A 252 11.36 -19.51 23.75
CA ILE A 252 12.33 -18.79 22.92
C ILE A 252 11.71 -17.62 22.13
N VAL A 253 10.44 -17.75 21.70
CA VAL A 253 9.69 -16.69 21.03
C VAL A 253 9.30 -15.61 22.04
N ARG A 254 8.83 -16.00 23.23
CA ARG A 254 8.52 -15.06 24.32
C ARG A 254 9.75 -14.22 24.70
N ASP A 255 10.89 -14.88 24.94
CA ASP A 255 12.15 -14.24 25.28
C ASP A 255 12.68 -13.32 24.17
N HIS A 256 12.34 -13.60 22.91
CA HIS A 256 12.69 -12.75 21.78
C HIS A 256 11.77 -11.52 21.67
N LEU A 257 10.47 -11.67 21.93
CA LEU A 257 9.49 -10.60 21.83
C LEU A 257 9.50 -9.65 23.04
N LEU A 258 9.88 -10.15 24.22
CA LEU A 258 9.90 -9.43 25.51
C LEU A 258 11.32 -9.15 26.00
N ARG A 259 12.25 -8.82 25.10
CA ARG A 259 13.64 -8.49 25.47
C ARG A 259 13.68 -7.24 26.36
N ASP A 260 14.54 -7.29 27.39
CA ASP A 260 14.81 -6.14 28.24
C ASP A 260 15.73 -5.14 27.50
N PHE A 261 15.45 -3.84 27.67
CA PHE A 261 16.21 -2.77 27.06
C PHE A 261 16.18 -1.50 27.94
N GLY A 262 17.13 -0.61 27.72
CA GLY A 262 17.26 0.64 28.46
C GLY A 262 18.47 0.65 29.40
N PRO A 263 18.60 1.67 30.27
CA PRO A 263 19.83 1.89 31.03
C PRO A 263 20.27 0.68 31.87
N LYS A 264 19.32 0.02 32.55
CA LYS A 264 19.62 -1.16 33.39
C LYS A 264 20.04 -2.37 32.57
N ALA A 265 19.37 -2.62 31.44
CA ALA A 265 19.76 -3.70 30.53
C ALA A 265 21.17 -3.44 29.95
N ALA A 266 21.44 -2.20 29.52
CA ALA A 266 22.74 -1.79 28.99
C ALA A 266 23.88 -1.93 30.03
N GLU A 267 23.64 -1.58 31.29
CA GLU A 267 24.59 -1.81 32.40
C GLU A 267 24.93 -3.30 32.59
N GLN A 268 24.03 -4.20 32.19
CA GLN A 268 24.19 -5.65 32.26
C GLN A 268 24.69 -6.27 30.94
N GLY A 269 25.09 -5.45 29.97
CA GLY A 269 25.57 -5.90 28.65
C GLY A 269 24.46 -6.18 27.63
N GLY A 270 23.21 -5.79 27.94
CA GLY A 270 22.07 -5.79 27.02
C GLY A 270 21.97 -4.51 26.18
N GLU A 271 20.80 -4.27 25.60
CA GLU A 271 20.58 -3.17 24.66
C GLU A 271 20.10 -1.89 25.37
N MET A 272 20.58 -0.73 24.91
CA MET A 272 20.10 0.58 25.38
C MET A 272 18.77 0.96 24.73
N MET A 273 18.59 0.61 23.47
CA MET A 273 17.42 0.96 22.66
C MET A 273 16.69 -0.31 22.26
N LEU A 274 15.38 -0.22 22.05
CA LEU A 274 14.65 -1.30 21.40
C LEU A 274 15.21 -1.51 20.00
N SER A 275 15.82 -2.68 19.77
CA SER A 275 16.27 -3.10 18.45
C SER A 275 15.93 -4.55 18.19
N SER A 276 15.91 -4.95 16.91
CA SER A 276 15.79 -6.37 16.55
C SER A 276 17.06 -6.82 15.84
N PRO A 277 18.16 -7.09 16.57
CA PRO A 277 19.32 -7.70 15.94
C PRO A 277 18.98 -9.10 15.47
N LEU A 278 19.61 -9.50 14.37
CA LEU A 278 19.66 -10.89 13.94
C LEU A 278 20.39 -11.71 15.02
N THR A 279 19.63 -12.31 15.93
CA THR A 279 20.18 -13.07 17.06
C THR A 279 20.27 -14.56 16.73
N PRO A 280 21.17 -15.33 17.40
CA PRO A 280 21.18 -16.79 17.32
C PRO A 280 19.83 -17.44 17.68
N ARG A 281 18.96 -16.71 18.41
CA ARG A 281 17.60 -17.15 18.74
C ARG A 281 16.72 -17.31 17.50
N LEU A 282 16.93 -16.51 16.45
CA LEU A 282 16.18 -16.64 15.19
C LEU A 282 16.49 -17.97 14.50
N ALA A 283 17.75 -18.40 14.49
CA ALA A 283 18.12 -19.71 13.97
C ALA A 283 17.46 -20.86 14.75
N GLN A 284 17.29 -20.70 16.07
CA GLN A 284 16.57 -21.67 16.92
C GLN A 284 15.07 -21.66 16.64
N ILE A 285 14.45 -20.49 16.43
CA ILE A 285 13.05 -20.36 16.03
C ILE A 285 12.82 -21.06 14.69
N ILE A 286 13.68 -20.81 13.70
CA ILE A 286 13.62 -21.50 12.39
C ILE A 286 13.74 -23.02 12.55
N SER A 287 14.63 -23.49 13.44
CA SER A 287 14.77 -24.92 13.71
C SER A 287 13.52 -25.54 14.34
N LEU A 288 12.80 -24.80 15.20
CA LEU A 288 11.52 -25.26 15.76
C LEU A 288 10.44 -25.39 14.68
N MET A 289 10.38 -24.44 13.75
CA MET A 289 9.43 -24.47 12.63
C MET A 289 9.67 -25.64 11.66
N SER A 290 10.90 -26.13 11.59
CA SER A 290 11.29 -27.21 10.67
C SER A 290 11.03 -28.61 11.23
N ARG A 291 10.52 -28.74 12.47
CA ARG A 291 10.18 -30.03 13.06
C ARG A 291 8.76 -30.43 12.66
N PRO A 292 8.53 -31.64 12.13
CA PRO A 292 7.18 -32.14 11.96
C PRO A 292 6.51 -32.24 13.35
N ALA A 293 5.25 -31.80 13.41
CA ALA A 293 4.40 -31.91 14.60
C ALA A 293 4.18 -33.36 15.02
#